data_AF-A0A4V3DPA1-F1
#
_entry.id   AF-A0A4V3DPA1-F1
#
_cell.length_a   1.000
_cell.length_b   1.000
_cell.length_c   1.000
_cell.angle_alpha   90.00
_cell.angle_beta   90.00
_cell.angle_gamma   90.00
#
_symmetry.space_group_name_H-M   'P 1'
#
loop_
_entity.id
_entity.type
_entity.pdbx_description
1 polymer ?
#
loop_
_entity_poly.entity_id
_entity_poly.type
_entity_poly.pdbx_seq_one_letter_code
_entity_poly.pdbx_strand_id
1 'polypeptide(L)' 'MKLKQRDLLYELLKGYPKYINEIEMNGVDNLKPESIEKILDILLTVFTNYGLDDDEPNKYGLEIEDLIDIVNDAE' A
#
# COMPACT_ATOMS: atom_id res chain seq x y z
N MET A 1 -7.87 2.58 -9.34
CA MET A 1 -7.30 1.38 -8.69
C MET A 1 -8.08 0.11 -9.04
N LYS A 2 -7.41 -1.02 -9.30
CA LYS A 2 -8.07 -2.31 -9.61
C LYS A 2 -8.60 -2.99 -8.33
N LEU A 3 -9.64 -3.83 -8.45
CA LEU A 3 -10.23 -4.57 -7.32
C LEU A 3 -9.21 -5.40 -6.54
N LYS A 4 -8.34 -6.13 -7.25
CA LYS A 4 -7.27 -6.94 -6.63
C LYS A 4 -6.25 -6.11 -5.86
N GLN A 5 -5.87 -4.94 -6.40
CA GLN A 5 -4.97 -3.99 -5.72
C GLN A 5 -5.63 -3.48 -4.43
N ARG A 6 -6.94 -3.22 -4.46
CA ARG A 6 -7.69 -2.81 -3.26
C ARG A 6 -7.72 -3.89 -2.19
N ASP A 7 -8.04 -5.11 -2.58
CA ASP A 7 -8.12 -6.21 -1.62
C ASP A 7 -6.75 -6.49 -0.99
N LEU A 8 -5.67 -6.44 -1.78
CA LEU A 8 -4.31 -6.55 -1.28
C LEU A 8 -3.95 -5.38 -0.34
N LEU A 9 -4.19 -4.13 -0.75
CA LEU A 9 -3.94 -2.96 0.11
C LEU A 9 -4.67 -3.07 1.45
N TYR A 10 -5.92 -3.53 1.44
CA TYR A 10 -6.72 -3.70 2.66
C TYR A 10 -6.22 -4.86 3.52
N GLU A 11 -5.72 -5.94 2.90
CA GLU A 11 -5.08 -7.04 3.61
C GLU A 11 -3.81 -6.56 4.32
N LEU A 12 -2.96 -5.80 3.63
CA LEU A 12 -1.73 -5.23 4.17
C LEU A 12 -2.00 -4.20 5.28
N LEU A 13 -3.06 -3.42 5.13
CA LEU A 13 -3.49 -2.42 6.12
C LEU A 13 -4.43 -2.98 7.19
N LYS A 14 -4.66 -4.30 7.25
CA LYS A 14 -5.58 -4.91 8.22
C LYS A 14 -5.21 -4.63 9.68
N GLY A 15 -3.91 -4.42 9.96
CA GLY A 15 -3.40 -3.99 11.27
C GLY A 15 -3.60 -2.51 11.58
N TYR A 16 -4.04 -1.72 10.60
CA TYR A 16 -4.12 -0.25 10.64
C TYR A 16 -5.50 0.25 10.17
N PRO A 17 -6.60 -0.08 10.87
CA PRO A 17 -7.96 0.21 10.43
C PRO A 17 -8.25 1.70 10.20
N LYS A 18 -7.50 2.60 10.86
CA LYS A 18 -7.62 4.05 10.63
C LYS A 18 -7.32 4.45 9.18
N TYR A 19 -6.36 3.81 8.52
CA TYR A 19 -5.98 4.13 7.15
C TYR A 19 -6.97 3.53 6.16
N ILE A 20 -7.50 2.34 6.43
CA ILE A 20 -8.59 1.75 5.65
C ILE A 20 -9.80 2.69 5.67
N ASN A 21 -10.22 3.14 6.85
CA ASN A 21 -11.36 4.07 6.97
C ASN A 21 -11.11 5.38 6.21
N GLU A 22 -9.89 5.92 6.25
CA GLU A 22 -9.55 7.14 5.52
C GLU A 22 -9.65 6.94 4.00
N ILE A 23 -9.13 5.83 3.48
CA ILE A 23 -9.25 5.45 2.06
C ILE A 23 -10.73 5.26 1.68
N GLU A 24 -11.54 4.64 2.54
CA GLU A 24 -12.97 4.43 2.26
C GLU A 24 -13.78 5.73 2.29
N MET A 25 -13.45 6.65 3.18
CA MET A 25 -14.17 7.92 3.32
C MET A 25 -13.77 8.96 2.27
N ASN A 26 -12.48 9.05 1.94
CA ASN A 26 -11.93 10.13 1.12
C ASN A 26 -11.50 9.65 -0.28
N GLY A 27 -11.25 8.36 -0.44
CA GLY A 27 -10.57 7.80 -1.61
C GLY A 27 -9.05 7.87 -1.48
N VAL A 28 -8.33 7.01 -2.23
CA VAL A 28 -6.86 6.97 -2.20
C VAL A 28 -6.26 8.29 -2.67
N ASP A 29 -6.93 8.97 -3.61
CA ASP A 29 -6.48 10.24 -4.22
C ASP A 29 -6.67 11.47 -3.31
N ASN A 30 -7.35 11.33 -2.17
CA ASN A 30 -7.56 12.43 -1.21
C ASN A 30 -7.08 12.06 0.20
N LEU A 31 -6.07 11.21 0.28
CA LEU A 31 -5.42 10.91 1.55
C LEU A 31 -4.65 12.13 2.06
N LYS A 32 -4.55 12.24 3.38
CA LYS A 32 -3.68 13.27 3.96
C LYS A 32 -2.21 12.90 3.70
N PRO A 33 -1.32 13.90 3.51
CA PRO A 33 0.12 13.63 3.35
C PRO A 33 0.69 12.76 4.47
N GLU A 34 0.31 13.03 5.72
CA GLU A 34 0.71 12.23 6.89
C GLU A 34 0.26 10.75 6.83
N SER A 35 -0.87 10.49 6.17
CA SER A 35 -1.42 9.15 5.98
C SER A 35 -0.73 8.45 4.81
N ILE A 36 -0.46 9.16 3.71
CA ILE A 36 0.33 8.69 2.56
C ILE A 36 1.70 8.19 3.06
N GLU A 37 2.47 9.04 3.75
CA GLU A 37 3.79 8.68 4.28
C GLU A 37 3.76 7.41 5.13
N LYS A 38 2.73 7.26 5.97
CA LYS A 38 2.60 6.09 6.84
C LYS A 38 2.17 4.83 6.11
N ILE A 39 1.30 4.95 5.10
CA ILE A 39 0.90 3.81 4.28
C ILE A 39 2.09 3.33 3.45
N LEU A 40 2.86 4.25 2.85
CA LEU A 40 4.09 3.92 2.11
C LEU A 40 5.11 3.19 3.00
N ASP A 41 5.34 3.67 4.22
CA ASP A 41 6.25 3.02 5.19
C ASP A 41 5.83 1.57 5.51
N ILE A 42 4.52 1.33 5.66
CA ILE A 42 3.97 -0.01 5.87
C ILE A 42 4.20 -0.88 4.63
N LEU A 43 3.87 -0.37 3.44
CA LEU A 43 4.01 -1.12 2.19
C LEU A 43 5.49 -1.48 1.92
N LEU A 44 6.42 -0.54 2.09
CA LEU A 44 7.85 -0.76 1.95
C LEU A 44 8.39 -1.78 2.95
N THR A 45 7.89 -1.74 4.19
CA THR A 45 8.24 -2.73 5.22
C THR A 45 7.79 -4.13 4.82
N VAL A 46 6.56 -4.28 4.32
CA VAL A 46 6.05 -5.57 3.84
C VAL A 46 6.82 -6.03 2.60
N PHE A 47 7.09 -5.14 1.66
CA PHE A 47 7.87 -5.41 0.46
C PHE A 47 9.26 -5.96 0.82
N THR A 48 9.94 -5.32 1.77
CA THR A 48 11.27 -5.78 2.22
C THR A 48 11.20 -7.15 2.89
N ASN A 49 10.15 -7.41 3.68
CA ASN A 49 10.03 -8.65 4.46
C ASN A 49 9.57 -9.86 3.62
N TYR A 50 8.71 -9.64 2.62
CA TYR A 50 8.01 -10.71 1.91
C TYR A 50 8.05 -10.57 0.39
N GLY A 51 8.28 -9.36 -0.11
CA GLY A 51 8.24 -9.02 -1.53
C GLY A 51 9.55 -9.30 -2.26
N LEU A 52 10.66 -9.56 -1.56
CA LEU A 52 11.96 -9.85 -2.17
C LEU A 52 12.29 -11.34 -2.16
N ASP A 53 12.95 -11.83 -3.21
CA ASP A 53 13.59 -13.15 -3.30
C ASP A 53 15.07 -12.94 -3.63
N ASP A 54 15.94 -13.29 -2.67
CA ASP A 54 17.39 -13.07 -2.62
C ASP A 54 17.94 -11.64 -2.85
N ASP A 55 17.28 -10.78 -3.64
CA ASP A 55 17.47 -9.32 -3.81
C ASP A 55 16.48 -8.72 -4.85
N GLU A 56 15.62 -9.51 -5.51
CA GLU A 56 14.70 -9.05 -6.56
C GLU A 56 13.22 -9.11 -6.11
N PRO A 57 12.33 -8.24 -6.63
CA PRO A 57 10.91 -8.32 -6.34
C PRO A 57 10.32 -9.64 -6.87
N ASN A 58 9.81 -10.47 -5.97
CA ASN A 58 8.99 -11.61 -6.33
C ASN A 58 7.58 -11.15 -6.77
N LYS A 59 6.72 -12.09 -7.17
CA LYS A 59 5.35 -11.75 -7.62
C LYS A 59 4.59 -10.88 -6.60
N TYR A 60 4.72 -11.18 -5.31
CA TYR A 60 4.08 -10.41 -4.25
C TYR A 60 4.73 -9.02 -4.11
N GLY A 61 6.05 -8.96 -4.25
CA GLY A 61 6.80 -7.69 -4.32
C GLY A 61 6.31 -6.78 -5.44
N LEU A 62 6.17 -7.31 -6.66
CA LEU A 62 5.67 -6.54 -7.80
C LEU A 62 4.24 -5.99 -7.56
N GLU A 63 3.38 -6.78 -6.92
CA GLU A 63 2.03 -6.33 -6.56
C GLU A 63 2.05 -5.24 -5.48
N ILE A 64 3.03 -5.25 -4.57
CA ILE A 64 3.21 -4.19 -3.56
C ILE A 64 3.86 -2.94 -4.17
N GLU A 65 4.82 -3.08 -5.07
CA GLU A 65 5.45 -1.98 -5.80
C GLU A 65 4.40 -1.18 -6.58
N ASP A 66 3.51 -1.87 -7.31
CA ASP A 66 2.34 -1.27 -7.95
C ASP A 66 1.47 -0.46 -6.96
N LEU A 67 1.35 -0.91 -5.70
CA LEU A 67 0.57 -0.20 -4.68
C LEU A 67 1.31 1.02 -4.14
N ILE A 68 2.63 0.92 -3.97
CA ILE A 68 3.49 2.03 -3.55
C ILE A 68 3.36 3.16 -4.56
N ASP A 69 3.47 2.86 -5.86
CA ASP A 69 3.30 3.85 -6.93
C ASP A 69 1.93 4.52 -6.88
N ILE A 70 0.86 3.74 -6.71
CA ILE A 70 -0.51 4.28 -6.60
C ILE A 70 -0.67 5.22 -5.40
N VAL A 71 -0.11 4.86 -4.24
CA VAL A 71 -0.23 5.68 -3.03
C VAL A 71 0.69 6.90 -3.09
N ASN A 72 1.86 6.78 -3.72
CA ASN A 72 2.80 7.87 -3.89
C ASN A 72 2.30 8.91 -4.92
N ASP A 73 1.60 8.48 -5.97
CA ASP A 73 0.93 9.36 -6.94
C ASP A 73 -0.26 10.14 -6.35
N ALA A 74 -0.70 9.81 -5.13
CA ALA A 74 -1.77 10.51 -4.44
C ALA A 74 -1.32 11.77 -3.66
N GLU A 75 -0.01 12.07 -3.64
CA GLU A 75 0.58 13.31 -3.08
C GLU A 75 0.38 14.53 -4.01
#